data_AF-A0A1I4U7C9-F1
#
_entry.id   AF-A0A1I4U7C9-F1
#
_cell.length_a   1.000
_cell.length_b   1.000
_cell.length_c   1.000
_cell.angle_alpha   90.00
_cell.angle_beta   90.00
_cell.angle_gamma   90.00
#
_symmetry.space_group_name_H-M   'P 1'
#
loop_
_entity.id
_entity.type
_entity.pdbx_description
1 polymer ?
#
loop_
_entity_poly.entity_id
_entity_poly.type
_entity_poly.pdbx_seq_one_letter_code
_entity_poly.pdbx_strand_id
1 'polypeptide(L)'
;MSPPIDFGAAWRNAGTHRRYGHDLTLWLCDERTQEFFDAYRGARAELTGAGYSWTDRGRDRPALSACWWDTGIAVDLCGLANAADLAIRTAAADRAEKANAAAERLAREVAEVAPEAAPIRTELTAMEGDRPWSFGRQLGDVRQLLGDNAWGRSGLQYAERLFSNAKGNITRAAARLGRPGPATWFARAADPDIRAAALSLCRILSALDTDWAAVRNSAGWSRATTWTGHTLAEMGELDQAQAAHALGLLHGHRRQLPDELCTLLFGSAPTRRRRSAPSDAPSLGL
;
A
#
# COMPACT_ATOMS: atom_id res chain seq x y z
N MET A 1 -43.93 19.53 -17.08
CA MET A 1 -43.68 18.20 -17.67
C MET A 1 -42.30 17.74 -17.19
N SER A 2 -42.13 16.47 -16.82
CA SER A 2 -40.82 15.89 -16.50
C SER A 2 -40.20 15.28 -17.77
N PRO A 3 -38.89 14.91 -17.75
CA PRO A 3 -38.27 14.21 -18.87
C PRO A 3 -39.06 12.95 -19.27
N PRO A 4 -39.21 12.65 -20.57
CA PRO A 4 -40.01 11.52 -21.04
C PRO A 4 -39.48 10.13 -20.65
N ILE A 5 -38.16 10.02 -20.51
CA ILE A 5 -37.42 8.85 -20.03
C ILE A 5 -36.48 9.32 -18.92
N ASP A 6 -36.52 8.66 -17.77
CA ASP A 6 -35.75 9.06 -16.60
C ASP A 6 -34.36 8.41 -16.52
N PHE A 7 -34.13 7.29 -17.22
CA PHE A 7 -32.89 6.49 -17.18
C PHE A 7 -32.50 6.07 -15.77
N GLY A 8 -33.51 5.79 -14.92
CA GLY A 8 -33.33 5.49 -13.51
C GLY A 8 -32.70 6.65 -12.70
N ALA A 9 -32.65 7.85 -13.26
CA ALA A 9 -32.01 9.01 -12.64
C ALA A 9 -33.03 9.94 -11.97
N ALA A 10 -32.59 10.63 -10.92
CA ALA A 10 -33.36 11.71 -10.32
C ALA A 10 -33.20 12.99 -11.13
N TRP A 11 -34.33 13.55 -11.56
CA TRP A 11 -34.39 14.80 -12.32
C TRP A 11 -35.04 15.91 -11.50
N ARG A 12 -34.34 17.04 -11.34
CA ARG A 12 -34.89 18.24 -10.71
C ARG A 12 -35.21 19.31 -11.75
N ASN A 13 -36.29 20.04 -11.53
CA ASN A 13 -36.62 21.21 -12.33
C ASN A 13 -35.72 22.37 -11.90
N ALA A 14 -34.96 22.94 -12.84
CA ALA A 14 -34.05 24.06 -12.61
C ALA A 14 -34.67 25.42 -13.01
N GLY A 15 -35.95 25.44 -13.37
CA GLY A 15 -36.69 26.62 -13.81
C GLY A 15 -36.57 26.89 -15.31
N THR A 16 -36.92 28.11 -15.71
CA THR A 16 -36.88 28.56 -17.10
C THR A 16 -35.52 29.16 -17.44
N HIS A 17 -34.90 28.70 -18.52
CA HIS A 17 -33.59 29.16 -19.00
C HIS A 17 -33.60 29.39 -20.51
N ARG A 18 -32.79 30.33 -20.99
CA ARG A 18 -32.80 30.74 -22.40
C ARG A 18 -31.90 29.88 -23.29
N ARG A 19 -32.42 29.00 -24.15
CA ARG A 19 -31.64 28.17 -25.10
C ARG A 19 -32.00 28.51 -26.55
N TYR A 20 -30.98 28.71 -27.40
CA TYR A 20 -31.14 29.12 -28.80
C TYR A 20 -32.12 30.30 -29.01
N GLY A 21 -32.12 31.26 -28.08
CA GLY A 21 -32.99 32.44 -28.14
C GLY A 21 -34.38 32.27 -27.52
N HIS A 22 -34.79 31.04 -27.16
CA HIS A 22 -36.10 30.72 -26.57
C HIS A 22 -36.01 30.45 -25.07
N ASP A 23 -37.05 30.80 -24.33
CA ASP A 23 -37.19 30.48 -22.90
C ASP A 23 -37.81 29.09 -22.74
N LEU A 24 -37.03 28.13 -22.25
CA LEU A 24 -37.41 26.73 -22.12
C LEU A 24 -37.29 26.26 -20.67
N THR A 25 -38.14 25.32 -20.24
CA THR A 25 -38.00 24.69 -18.93
C THR A 25 -36.83 23.72 -18.96
N LEU A 26 -35.92 23.85 -18.00
CA LEU A 26 -34.73 23.02 -17.86
C LEU A 26 -34.90 22.02 -16.72
N TRP A 27 -34.64 20.75 -17.01
CA TRP A 27 -34.49 19.71 -16.00
C TRP A 27 -33.04 19.24 -15.96
N LEU A 28 -32.51 19.09 -14.76
CA LEU A 28 -31.15 18.65 -14.50
C LEU A 28 -31.17 17.28 -13.84
N CYS A 29 -30.34 16.38 -14.35
CA CYS A 29 -30.02 15.13 -13.70
C CYS A 29 -29.01 15.41 -12.59
N ASP A 30 -29.36 15.13 -11.34
CA ASP A 30 -28.50 15.43 -10.19
C ASP A 30 -27.32 14.46 -10.14
N GLU A 31 -27.59 13.16 -10.28
CA GLU A 31 -26.62 12.08 -10.38
C GLU A 31 -26.75 11.37 -11.73
N ARG A 32 -25.70 11.47 -12.55
CA ARG A 32 -25.66 10.83 -13.86
C ARG A 32 -25.60 9.32 -13.72
N THR A 33 -26.57 8.62 -14.30
CA THR A 33 -26.56 7.16 -14.45
C THR A 33 -25.75 6.72 -15.66
N GLN A 34 -25.23 5.48 -15.61
CA GLN A 34 -24.55 4.85 -16.74
C GLN A 34 -25.50 4.67 -17.93
N GLU A 35 -26.78 4.37 -17.65
CA GLU A 35 -27.84 4.18 -18.65
C GLU A 35 -28.05 5.44 -19.52
N PHE A 36 -28.14 6.62 -18.89
CA PHE A 36 -28.23 7.87 -19.65
C PHE A 36 -27.00 8.08 -20.54
N PHE A 37 -25.80 7.80 -20.03
CA PHE A 37 -24.57 8.00 -20.79
C PHE A 37 -24.51 7.07 -22.02
N ASP A 38 -24.89 5.80 -21.84
CA ASP A 38 -24.93 4.82 -22.90
C ASP A 38 -25.98 5.15 -23.95
N ALA A 39 -27.20 5.46 -23.50
CA ALA A 39 -28.28 5.91 -24.37
C ALA A 39 -27.87 7.15 -25.16
N TYR A 40 -27.35 8.18 -24.49
CA TYR A 40 -26.94 9.43 -25.14
C TYR A 40 -25.79 9.24 -26.13
N ARG A 41 -24.88 8.30 -25.88
CA ARG A 41 -23.80 7.97 -26.80
C ARG A 41 -24.29 7.20 -28.03
N GLY A 42 -25.19 6.24 -27.85
CA GLY A 42 -25.64 5.35 -28.93
C GLY A 42 -26.86 5.86 -29.73
N ALA A 43 -27.72 6.68 -29.12
CA ALA A 43 -28.94 7.25 -29.70
C ALA A 43 -28.94 8.78 -29.60
N ARG A 44 -27.79 9.40 -29.90
CA ARG A 44 -27.55 10.83 -29.66
C ARG A 44 -28.54 11.72 -30.43
N ALA A 45 -28.85 11.37 -31.68
CA ALA A 45 -29.68 12.19 -32.55
C ALA A 45 -31.12 12.21 -32.03
N GLU A 46 -31.65 11.05 -31.68
CA GLU A 46 -32.98 10.83 -31.12
C GLU A 46 -33.13 11.56 -29.78
N LEU A 47 -32.16 11.38 -28.87
CA LEU A 47 -32.18 12.03 -27.57
C LEU A 47 -32.02 13.55 -27.66
N THR A 48 -31.17 14.04 -28.56
CA THR A 48 -31.03 15.48 -28.78
C THR A 48 -32.30 16.07 -29.38
N GLY A 49 -32.94 15.37 -30.32
CA GLY A 49 -34.24 15.75 -30.89
C GLY A 49 -35.35 15.79 -29.85
N ALA A 50 -35.31 14.89 -28.87
CA ALA A 50 -36.25 14.85 -27.74
C ALA A 50 -35.92 15.84 -26.61
N GLY A 51 -34.86 16.65 -26.74
CA GLY A 51 -34.50 17.70 -25.78
C GLY A 51 -33.40 17.33 -24.78
N TYR A 52 -32.89 16.09 -24.79
CA TYR A 52 -31.78 15.69 -23.93
C TYR A 52 -30.45 16.27 -24.42
N SER A 53 -29.60 16.72 -23.49
CA SER A 53 -28.28 17.25 -23.82
C SER A 53 -27.40 17.36 -22.56
N TRP A 54 -26.29 18.08 -22.68
CA TRP A 54 -25.43 18.44 -21.55
C TRP A 54 -25.43 19.96 -21.37
N THR A 55 -25.51 20.44 -20.14
CA THR A 55 -25.42 21.87 -19.83
C THR A 55 -24.73 22.13 -18.50
N ASP A 56 -24.12 23.29 -18.38
CA ASP A 56 -23.55 23.87 -17.16
C ASP A 56 -24.54 24.83 -16.45
N ARG A 57 -25.70 25.09 -17.07
CA ARG A 57 -26.72 26.01 -16.55
C ARG A 57 -27.53 25.42 -15.41
N GLY A 58 -28.07 26.29 -14.56
CA GLY A 58 -28.94 25.89 -13.43
C GLY A 58 -28.22 25.18 -12.29
N ARG A 59 -26.89 25.30 -12.22
CA ARG A 59 -26.04 24.81 -11.13
C ARG A 59 -25.26 25.94 -10.46
N ASP A 60 -24.93 25.72 -9.19
CA ASP A 60 -24.10 26.64 -8.39
C ASP A 60 -22.61 26.55 -8.74
N ARG A 61 -22.19 25.50 -9.47
CA ARG A 61 -20.79 25.25 -9.86
C ARG A 61 -20.69 24.92 -11.35
N PRO A 62 -19.64 25.37 -12.04
CA PRO A 62 -19.43 25.11 -13.47
C PRO A 62 -19.05 23.65 -13.70
N ALA A 63 -20.05 22.80 -14.00
CA ALA A 63 -19.84 21.40 -14.38
C ALA A 63 -20.95 20.96 -15.35
N LEU A 64 -20.54 20.31 -16.46
CA LEU A 64 -21.49 19.76 -17.43
C LEU A 64 -22.31 18.64 -16.81
N SER A 65 -23.62 18.74 -16.98
CA SER A 65 -24.59 17.83 -16.39
C SER A 65 -25.58 17.37 -17.43
N ALA A 66 -26.00 16.12 -17.32
CA ALA A 66 -27.08 15.58 -18.13
C ALA A 66 -28.33 16.43 -17.86
N CYS A 67 -28.98 16.87 -18.93
CA CYS A 67 -30.12 17.76 -18.85
C CYS A 67 -31.16 17.41 -19.90
N TRP A 68 -32.40 17.82 -19.65
CA TRP A 68 -33.50 17.73 -20.58
C TRP A 68 -34.18 19.09 -20.67
N TRP A 69 -34.39 19.55 -21.90
CA TRP A 69 -35.07 20.80 -22.20
C TRP A 69 -36.48 20.48 -22.70
N ASP A 70 -37.48 21.03 -22.03
CA ASP A 70 -38.86 20.95 -22.51
C ASP A 70 -39.02 21.85 -23.73
N THR A 71 -38.94 21.26 -24.93
CA THR A 71 -39.05 21.98 -26.21
C THR A 71 -40.49 22.16 -26.68
N GLY A 72 -41.46 21.54 -26.00
CA GLY A 72 -42.86 21.50 -26.43
C GLY A 72 -43.12 20.72 -27.72
N ILE A 73 -42.10 20.06 -28.29
CA ILE A 73 -42.23 19.23 -29.49
C ILE A 73 -42.82 17.88 -29.11
N ALA A 74 -43.77 17.38 -29.90
CA ALA A 74 -44.29 16.03 -29.75
C ALA A 74 -43.17 15.00 -30.00
N VAL A 75 -42.85 14.21 -28.99
CA VAL A 75 -41.83 13.16 -29.05
C VAL A 75 -42.51 11.82 -29.30
N ASP A 76 -42.04 11.06 -30.30
CA ASP A 76 -42.37 9.64 -30.40
C ASP A 76 -41.70 8.87 -29.26
N LEU A 77 -42.44 8.70 -28.17
CA LEU A 77 -41.94 8.06 -26.96
C LEU A 77 -41.52 6.61 -27.21
N CYS A 78 -42.24 5.90 -28.08
CA CYS A 78 -41.94 4.51 -28.39
C CYS A 78 -40.64 4.41 -29.19
N GLY A 79 -40.50 5.24 -30.24
CA GLY A 79 -39.27 5.32 -31.03
C GLY A 79 -38.06 5.71 -30.19
N LEU A 80 -38.21 6.73 -29.32
CA LEU A 80 -37.14 7.17 -28.44
C LEU A 80 -36.73 6.10 -27.42
N ALA A 81 -37.70 5.45 -26.76
CA ALA A 81 -37.44 4.38 -25.80
C ALA A 81 -36.73 3.19 -26.46
N ASN A 82 -37.20 2.76 -27.63
CA ASN A 82 -36.56 1.67 -28.38
C ASN A 82 -35.11 2.00 -28.79
N ALA A 83 -34.86 3.24 -29.23
CA ALA A 83 -33.51 3.68 -29.59
C ALA A 83 -32.58 3.73 -28.37
N ALA A 84 -33.06 4.25 -27.24
CA ALA A 84 -32.33 4.28 -25.99
C ALA A 84 -32.03 2.87 -25.45
N ASP A 85 -33.01 1.99 -25.39
CA ASP A 85 -32.87 0.61 -24.90
C ASP A 85 -31.91 -0.21 -25.77
N LEU A 86 -31.94 -0.01 -27.09
CA LEU A 86 -30.97 -0.63 -27.99
C LEU A 86 -29.55 -0.12 -27.70
N ALA A 87 -29.37 1.20 -27.55
CA ALA A 87 -28.07 1.80 -27.24
C ALA A 87 -27.51 1.31 -25.90
N ILE A 88 -28.33 1.24 -24.85
CA ILE A 88 -27.94 0.74 -23.53
C ILE A 88 -27.52 -0.74 -23.60
N ARG A 89 -28.33 -1.59 -24.24
CA ARG A 89 -28.01 -3.02 -24.37
C ARG A 89 -26.73 -3.26 -25.15
N THR A 90 -26.52 -2.55 -26.26
CA THR A 90 -25.28 -2.63 -27.05
C THR A 90 -24.07 -2.19 -26.23
N ALA A 91 -24.14 -1.06 -25.52
CA ALA A 91 -23.03 -0.58 -24.69
C ALA A 91 -22.73 -1.54 -23.52
N ALA A 92 -23.75 -2.15 -22.92
CA ALA A 92 -23.58 -3.17 -21.89
C ALA A 92 -22.92 -4.44 -22.44
N ALA A 93 -23.33 -4.91 -23.62
CA ALA A 93 -22.72 -6.05 -24.30
C ALA A 93 -21.24 -5.76 -24.64
N ASP A 94 -20.93 -4.60 -25.21
CA ASP A 94 -19.55 -4.17 -25.53
C ASP A 94 -18.67 -4.14 -24.28
N ARG A 95 -19.19 -3.66 -23.14
CA ARG A 95 -18.44 -3.64 -21.88
C ARG A 95 -18.22 -5.04 -21.34
N ALA A 96 -19.23 -5.91 -21.40
CA ALA A 96 -19.11 -7.30 -20.98
C ALA A 96 -18.07 -8.04 -21.83
N GLU A 97 -18.09 -7.86 -23.16
CA GLU A 97 -17.10 -8.44 -24.06
C GLU A 97 -15.68 -7.93 -23.75
N LYS A 98 -15.52 -6.61 -23.57
CA LYS A 98 -14.21 -6.02 -23.19
C LYS A 98 -13.72 -6.51 -21.83
N ALA A 99 -14.62 -6.66 -20.87
CA ALA A 99 -14.29 -7.19 -19.55
C ALA A 99 -13.85 -8.66 -19.64
N ASN A 100 -14.55 -9.48 -20.42
CA ASN A 100 -14.19 -10.88 -20.66
C ASN A 100 -12.82 -10.98 -21.37
N ALA A 101 -12.61 -10.22 -22.46
CA ALA A 101 -11.33 -10.21 -23.17
C ALA A 101 -10.17 -9.71 -22.31
N ALA A 102 -10.42 -8.74 -21.40
CA ALA A 102 -9.43 -8.29 -20.43
C ALA A 102 -9.11 -9.37 -19.39
N ALA A 103 -10.14 -10.06 -18.86
CA ALA A 103 -9.97 -11.16 -17.91
C ALA A 103 -9.21 -12.34 -18.53
N GLU A 104 -9.55 -12.73 -19.77
CA GLU A 104 -8.84 -13.79 -20.51
C GLU A 104 -7.39 -13.43 -20.81
N ARG A 105 -7.11 -12.18 -21.15
CA ARG A 105 -5.73 -11.69 -21.34
C ARG A 105 -4.94 -11.74 -20.04
N LEU A 106 -5.52 -11.29 -18.93
CA LEU A 106 -4.87 -11.36 -17.62
C LEU A 106 -4.63 -12.83 -17.20
N ALA A 107 -5.61 -13.72 -17.40
CA ALA A 107 -5.46 -15.13 -17.10
C ALA A 107 -4.35 -15.79 -17.92
N ARG A 108 -4.25 -15.45 -19.22
CA ARG A 108 -3.14 -15.91 -20.07
C ARG A 108 -1.80 -15.38 -19.61
N GLU A 109 -1.70 -14.09 -19.29
CA GLU A 109 -0.47 -13.48 -18.77
C GLU A 109 -0.02 -14.15 -17.47
N VAL A 110 -0.95 -14.36 -16.54
CA VAL A 110 -0.68 -15.09 -15.28
C VAL A 110 -0.16 -16.50 -15.56
N ALA A 111 -0.80 -17.23 -16.48
CA ALA A 111 -0.38 -18.59 -16.82
C ALA A 111 1.01 -18.63 -17.49
N GLU A 112 1.30 -17.66 -18.36
CA GLU A 112 2.61 -17.50 -19.01
C GLU A 112 3.71 -17.21 -17.99
N VAL A 113 3.44 -16.34 -17.01
CA VAL A 113 4.40 -15.89 -16.00
C VAL A 113 4.56 -16.89 -14.84
N ALA A 114 3.57 -17.78 -14.62
CA ALA A 114 3.56 -18.70 -13.49
C ALA A 114 4.85 -19.54 -13.30
N PRO A 115 5.47 -20.11 -14.36
CA PRO A 115 6.71 -20.87 -14.23
C PRO A 115 7.89 -20.04 -13.71
N GLU A 116 8.00 -18.78 -14.14
CA GLU A 116 9.05 -17.83 -13.69
C GLU A 116 8.75 -17.29 -12.28
N ALA A 117 7.48 -17.07 -11.97
CA ALA A 117 7.03 -16.58 -10.67
C ALA A 117 7.18 -17.61 -9.54
N ALA A 118 7.00 -18.90 -9.82
CA ALA A 118 7.06 -19.96 -8.81
C ALA A 118 8.36 -20.00 -7.98
N PRO A 119 9.58 -19.99 -8.57
CA PRO A 119 10.82 -19.96 -7.80
C PRO A 119 10.96 -18.67 -6.98
N ILE A 120 10.65 -17.50 -7.57
CA ILE A 120 10.76 -16.21 -6.86
C ILE A 120 9.79 -16.15 -5.68
N ARG A 121 8.56 -16.66 -5.83
CA ARG A 121 7.59 -16.80 -4.74
C ARG A 121 8.11 -17.69 -3.62
N THR A 122 8.70 -18.83 -3.98
CA THR A 122 9.30 -19.76 -3.00
C THR A 122 10.42 -19.07 -2.23
N GLU A 123 11.34 -18.41 -2.92
CA GLU A 123 12.47 -17.71 -2.29
C GLU A 123 12.02 -16.53 -1.43
N LEU A 124 11.05 -15.74 -1.88
CA LEU A 124 10.46 -14.65 -1.08
C LEU A 124 9.73 -15.17 0.16
N THR A 125 8.99 -16.26 0.04
CA THR A 125 8.28 -16.87 1.18
C THR A 125 9.26 -17.38 2.22
N ALA A 126 10.32 -18.08 1.79
CA ALA A 126 11.39 -18.53 2.68
C ALA A 126 12.06 -17.34 3.37
N MET A 127 12.40 -16.28 2.61
CA MET A 127 13.03 -15.09 3.17
C MET A 127 12.12 -14.30 4.12
N GLU A 128 10.80 -14.27 3.88
CA GLU A 128 9.82 -13.65 4.79
C GLU A 128 9.73 -14.39 6.12
N GLY A 129 9.74 -15.72 6.08
CA GLY A 129 9.73 -16.55 7.29
C GLY A 129 11.06 -16.51 8.06
N ASP A 130 12.18 -16.67 7.36
CA ASP A 130 13.50 -16.83 7.99
C ASP A 130 14.13 -15.48 8.38
N ARG A 131 13.96 -14.46 7.53
CA ARG A 131 14.66 -13.16 7.65
C ARG A 131 13.75 -11.97 7.34
N PRO A 132 12.61 -11.80 8.01
CA PRO A 132 11.66 -10.70 7.73
C PRO A 132 12.30 -9.31 7.88
N TRP A 133 13.30 -9.17 8.77
CA TRP A 133 14.08 -7.95 8.97
C TRP A 133 14.79 -7.44 7.72
N SER A 134 15.08 -8.32 6.75
CA SER A 134 15.78 -7.95 5.51
C SER A 134 14.95 -7.00 4.61
N PHE A 135 13.62 -7.02 4.74
CA PHE A 135 12.69 -6.18 3.98
C PHE A 135 12.43 -4.81 4.63
N GLY A 136 12.60 -4.68 5.94
CA GLY A 136 12.31 -3.46 6.69
C GLY A 136 10.90 -2.92 6.40
N ARG A 137 10.80 -1.69 5.90
CA ARG A 137 9.51 -1.06 5.57
C ARG A 137 8.73 -1.74 4.44
N GLN A 138 9.40 -2.52 3.60
CA GLN A 138 8.76 -3.20 2.46
C GLN A 138 8.12 -4.54 2.83
N LEU A 139 8.22 -4.98 4.10
CA LEU A 139 7.65 -6.25 4.52
C LEU A 139 6.12 -6.31 4.34
N GLY A 140 5.43 -5.18 4.54
CA GLY A 140 3.98 -5.09 4.28
C GLY A 140 3.67 -5.38 2.81
N ASP A 141 4.43 -4.79 1.89
CA ASP A 141 4.29 -5.01 0.45
C ASP A 141 4.57 -6.47 0.08
N VAL A 142 5.58 -7.10 0.69
CA VAL A 142 5.91 -8.52 0.48
C VAL A 142 4.75 -9.41 0.91
N ARG A 143 4.17 -9.17 2.09
CA ARG A 143 3.04 -9.95 2.60
C ARG A 143 1.80 -9.78 1.74
N GLN A 144 1.52 -8.56 1.29
CA GLN A 144 0.41 -8.30 0.36
C GLN A 144 0.63 -9.07 -0.95
N LEU A 145 1.82 -8.95 -1.55
CA LEU A 145 2.15 -9.60 -2.81
C LEU A 145 2.14 -11.13 -2.71
N LEU A 146 2.61 -11.70 -1.60
CA LEU A 146 2.52 -13.15 -1.34
C LEU A 146 1.09 -13.62 -1.10
N GLY A 147 0.23 -12.75 -0.56
CA GLY A 147 -1.21 -13.01 -0.36
C GLY A 147 -2.04 -13.01 -1.64
N ASP A 148 -1.54 -12.40 -2.72
CA ASP A 148 -2.19 -12.48 -4.02
C ASP A 148 -2.13 -13.92 -4.56
N ASN A 149 -3.23 -14.45 -5.12
CA ASN A 149 -3.25 -15.85 -5.60
C ASN A 149 -2.44 -16.07 -6.89
N ALA A 150 -2.12 -15.00 -7.62
CA ALA A 150 -1.48 -15.06 -8.92
C ALA A 150 -0.71 -13.77 -9.21
N TRP A 151 0.41 -13.90 -9.93
CA TRP A 151 1.21 -12.76 -10.39
C TRP A 151 1.15 -12.64 -11.90
N GLY A 152 0.72 -11.48 -12.39
CA GLY A 152 1.04 -11.05 -13.75
C GLY A 152 2.50 -10.57 -13.83
N ARG A 153 2.89 -10.03 -15.00
CA ARG A 153 4.27 -9.59 -15.26
C ARG A 153 4.70 -8.46 -14.32
N SER A 154 3.79 -7.54 -14.00
CA SER A 154 4.06 -6.47 -13.04
C SER A 154 4.29 -6.99 -11.62
N GLY A 155 3.52 -8.00 -11.20
CA GLY A 155 3.68 -8.67 -9.91
C GLY A 155 5.04 -9.37 -9.80
N LEU A 156 5.45 -10.10 -10.83
CA LEU A 156 6.77 -10.74 -10.90
C LEU A 156 7.91 -9.70 -10.81
N GLN A 157 7.88 -8.65 -11.63
CA GLN A 157 8.92 -7.61 -11.61
C GLN A 157 9.02 -6.93 -10.24
N TYR A 158 7.88 -6.73 -9.57
CA TYR A 158 7.88 -6.17 -8.23
C TYR A 158 8.48 -7.14 -7.21
N ALA A 159 8.11 -8.43 -7.29
CA ALA A 159 8.66 -9.49 -6.47
C ALA A 159 10.20 -9.57 -6.59
N GLU A 160 10.72 -9.59 -7.81
CA GLU A 160 12.17 -9.60 -8.08
C GLU A 160 12.88 -8.40 -7.46
N ARG A 161 12.29 -7.21 -7.57
CA ARG A 161 12.84 -5.99 -6.96
C ARG A 161 12.89 -6.10 -5.43
N LEU A 162 11.80 -6.55 -4.80
CA LEU A 162 11.73 -6.73 -3.35
C LEU A 162 12.79 -7.73 -2.88
N PHE A 163 12.89 -8.86 -3.57
CA PHE A 163 13.84 -9.91 -3.28
C PHE A 163 15.30 -9.46 -3.46
N SER A 164 15.60 -8.79 -4.57
CA SER A 164 16.92 -8.22 -4.86
C SER A 164 17.33 -7.19 -3.80
N ASN A 165 16.40 -6.32 -3.38
CA ASN A 165 16.65 -5.36 -2.31
C ASN A 165 16.99 -6.04 -0.98
N ALA A 166 16.22 -7.08 -0.60
CA ALA A 166 16.44 -7.83 0.62
C ALA A 166 17.80 -8.56 0.61
N LYS A 167 18.14 -9.25 -0.49
CA LYS A 167 19.48 -9.82 -0.73
C LYS A 167 20.56 -8.73 -0.62
N GLY A 168 20.35 -7.57 -1.23
CA GLY A 168 21.27 -6.44 -1.16
C GLY A 168 21.46 -5.89 0.27
N ASN A 169 20.43 -5.89 1.10
CA ASN A 169 20.53 -5.50 2.51
C ASN A 169 21.39 -6.50 3.31
N ILE A 170 21.14 -7.80 3.13
CA ILE A 170 21.91 -8.88 3.75
C ILE A 170 23.38 -8.79 3.34
N THR A 171 23.66 -8.70 2.03
CA THR A 171 25.03 -8.61 1.50
C THR A 171 25.76 -7.37 2.02
N ARG A 172 25.11 -6.21 2.08
CA ARG A 172 25.73 -4.98 2.62
C ARG A 172 26.00 -5.09 4.13
N ALA A 173 25.12 -5.74 4.88
CA ALA A 173 25.33 -5.99 6.29
C ALA A 173 26.52 -6.93 6.53
N ALA A 174 26.60 -8.05 5.79
CA ALA A 174 27.72 -8.98 5.84
C ALA A 174 29.05 -8.31 5.43
N ALA A 175 29.04 -7.53 4.34
CA ALA A 175 30.21 -6.79 3.88
C ALA A 175 30.71 -5.75 4.89
N ARG A 176 29.82 -5.17 5.71
CA ARG A 176 30.20 -4.28 6.81
C ARG A 176 30.92 -5.03 7.92
N LEU A 177 30.44 -6.24 8.25
CA LEU A 177 31.04 -7.11 9.27
C LEU A 177 32.40 -7.69 8.85
N GLY A 178 32.63 -7.86 7.54
CA GLY A 178 33.94 -8.26 7.01
C GLY A 178 35.02 -7.17 7.05
N ARG A 179 34.70 -5.94 7.46
CA ARG A 179 35.69 -4.87 7.66
C ARG A 179 36.37 -5.02 9.02
N PRO A 180 37.59 -4.47 9.19
CA PRO A 180 38.22 -4.42 10.51
C PRO A 180 37.27 -3.89 11.57
N GLY A 181 37.20 -4.59 12.71
CA GLY A 181 36.38 -4.19 13.84
C GLY A 181 36.83 -2.84 14.41
N PRO A 182 35.95 -2.10 15.10
CA PRO A 182 36.33 -0.85 15.77
C PRO A 182 37.49 -1.07 16.75
N ALA A 183 38.58 -0.33 16.58
CA ALA A 183 39.79 -0.48 17.38
C ALA A 183 39.53 -0.35 18.90
N THR A 184 38.53 0.46 19.28
CA THR A 184 38.11 0.66 20.68
C THR A 184 37.66 -0.63 21.36
N TRP A 185 37.11 -1.60 20.61
CA TRP A 185 36.53 -2.82 21.15
C TRP A 185 37.33 -4.07 20.79
N PHE A 186 38.28 -3.97 19.87
CA PHE A 186 38.98 -5.12 19.31
C PHE A 186 39.73 -5.93 20.35
N ALA A 187 40.48 -5.28 21.26
CA ALA A 187 41.18 -5.96 22.34
C ALA A 187 40.22 -6.66 23.31
N ARG A 188 39.09 -6.02 23.64
CA ARG A 188 38.06 -6.58 24.54
C ARG A 188 37.39 -7.80 23.92
N ALA A 189 37.19 -7.81 22.60
CA ALA A 189 36.60 -8.91 21.85
C ALA A 189 37.50 -10.16 21.71
N ALA A 190 38.77 -10.09 22.13
CA ALA A 190 39.67 -11.24 22.16
C ALA A 190 39.21 -12.33 23.14
N ASP A 191 38.50 -11.94 24.18
CA ASP A 191 37.97 -12.83 25.22
C ASP A 191 36.74 -13.60 24.71
N PRO A 192 36.76 -14.96 24.70
CA PRO A 192 35.63 -15.78 24.27
C PRO A 192 34.32 -15.51 25.03
N ASP A 193 34.38 -15.23 26.33
CA ASP A 193 33.19 -14.99 27.16
C ASP A 193 32.52 -13.67 26.77
N ILE A 194 33.33 -12.67 26.42
CA ILE A 194 32.84 -11.40 25.86
C ILE A 194 32.16 -11.62 24.51
N ARG A 195 32.69 -12.49 23.65
CA ARG A 195 32.07 -12.79 22.34
C ARG A 195 30.72 -13.49 22.51
N ALA A 196 30.66 -14.49 23.40
CA ALA A 196 29.41 -15.18 23.71
C ALA A 196 28.36 -14.25 24.31
N ALA A 197 28.75 -13.38 25.25
CA ALA A 197 27.86 -12.39 25.85
C ALA A 197 27.39 -11.34 24.83
N ALA A 198 28.26 -10.88 23.93
CA ALA A 198 27.87 -9.96 22.85
C ALA A 198 26.84 -10.60 21.90
N LEU A 199 27.05 -11.87 21.50
CA LEU A 199 26.09 -12.61 20.68
C LEU A 199 24.72 -12.75 21.37
N SER A 200 24.72 -13.08 22.66
CA SER A 200 23.50 -13.16 23.46
C SER A 200 22.73 -11.83 23.47
N LEU A 201 23.43 -10.71 23.67
CA LEU A 201 22.80 -9.38 23.62
C LEU A 201 22.31 -8.99 22.23
N CYS A 202 23.01 -9.38 21.15
CA CYS A 202 22.51 -9.20 19.79
C CYS A 202 21.17 -9.92 19.59
N ARG A 203 21.06 -11.17 20.06
CA ARG A 203 19.81 -11.95 19.99
C ARG A 203 18.68 -11.34 20.81
N ILE A 204 18.97 -10.88 22.03
CA ILE A 204 17.98 -10.17 22.87
C ILE A 204 17.47 -8.92 22.15
N LEU A 205 18.36 -8.10 21.60
CA LEU A 205 17.95 -6.86 20.95
C LEU A 205 17.20 -7.11 19.63
N SER A 206 17.58 -8.14 18.88
CA SER A 206 16.83 -8.61 17.70
C SER A 206 15.43 -9.10 18.06
N ALA A 207 15.25 -9.78 19.20
CA ALA A 207 13.93 -10.21 19.65
C ALA A 207 13.02 -9.04 20.05
N LEU A 208 13.60 -7.92 20.52
CA LEU A 208 12.86 -6.68 20.81
C LEU A 208 12.49 -5.89 19.54
N ASP A 209 13.20 -6.10 18.44
CA ASP A 209 13.04 -5.38 17.17
C ASP A 209 11.91 -5.99 16.32
N THR A 210 10.69 -5.99 16.85
CA THR A 210 9.53 -6.65 16.22
C THR A 210 9.01 -5.92 14.98
N ASP A 211 9.32 -4.63 14.84
CA ASP A 211 8.94 -3.82 13.67
C ASP A 211 10.13 -3.54 12.75
N TRP A 212 11.31 -4.09 13.06
CA TRP A 212 12.54 -3.96 12.27
C TRP A 212 12.88 -2.50 11.94
N ALA A 213 12.68 -1.62 12.93
CA ALA A 213 12.81 -0.17 12.85
C ALA A 213 11.95 0.51 11.76
N ALA A 214 10.80 -0.08 11.40
CA ALA A 214 9.88 0.49 10.42
C ALA A 214 9.00 1.61 10.97
N VAL A 215 8.56 1.52 12.24
CA VAL A 215 7.50 2.37 12.81
C VAL A 215 7.94 3.12 14.07
N ARG A 216 8.58 2.46 15.05
CA ARG A 216 8.92 3.07 16.37
C ARG A 216 10.40 2.91 16.72
N ASN A 217 11.07 4.03 17.01
CA ASN A 217 12.50 4.06 17.37
C ASN A 217 12.78 3.94 18.89
N SER A 218 12.09 3.04 19.61
CA SER A 218 12.23 2.97 21.08
C SER A 218 12.48 1.57 21.65
N ALA A 219 12.47 0.54 20.81
CA ALA A 219 12.72 -0.84 21.20
C ALA A 219 13.49 -1.54 20.07
N GLY A 220 14.47 -2.38 20.42
CA GLY A 220 15.27 -3.12 19.45
C GLY A 220 16.35 -2.27 18.76
N TRP A 221 16.66 -2.63 17.52
CA TRP A 221 17.67 -1.96 16.71
C TRP A 221 17.14 -0.65 16.13
N SER A 222 18.06 0.28 15.82
CA SER A 222 17.70 1.46 15.02
C SER A 222 17.75 1.14 13.54
N ARG A 223 17.13 1.97 12.70
CA ARG A 223 17.19 1.84 11.23
C ARG A 223 18.61 1.73 10.67
N ALA A 224 19.59 2.39 11.30
CA ALA A 224 20.99 2.34 10.86
C ALA A 224 21.69 1.01 11.23
N THR A 225 21.16 0.29 12.20
CA THR A 225 21.82 -0.87 12.83
C THR A 225 21.04 -2.17 12.69
N THR A 226 19.76 -2.15 12.32
CA THR A 226 18.88 -3.33 12.23
C THR A 226 19.47 -4.45 11.37
N TRP A 227 19.87 -4.17 10.11
CA TRP A 227 20.40 -5.22 9.24
C TRP A 227 21.69 -5.85 9.78
N THR A 228 22.63 -5.05 10.26
CA THR A 228 23.89 -5.56 10.81
C THR A 228 23.67 -6.28 12.14
N GLY A 229 22.77 -5.78 12.98
CA GLY A 229 22.41 -6.37 14.26
C GLY A 229 21.76 -7.74 14.12
N HIS A 230 20.76 -7.87 13.23
CA HIS A 230 20.14 -9.16 12.93
C HIS A 230 21.12 -10.14 12.26
N THR A 231 21.96 -9.65 11.34
CA THR A 231 23.02 -10.50 10.74
C THR A 231 23.95 -11.09 11.80
N LEU A 232 24.35 -10.31 12.82
CA LEU A 232 25.15 -10.80 13.94
C LEU A 232 24.36 -11.77 14.83
N ALA A 233 23.08 -11.51 15.09
CA ALA A 233 22.24 -12.34 15.95
C ALA A 233 22.01 -13.76 15.38
N GLU A 234 21.99 -13.90 14.06
CA GLU A 234 21.85 -15.17 13.34
C GLU A 234 23.11 -16.03 13.33
N MET A 235 24.28 -15.47 13.68
CA MET A 235 25.52 -16.23 13.69
C MET A 235 25.52 -17.31 14.80
N GLY A 236 26.18 -18.43 14.53
CA GLY A 236 26.38 -19.49 15.53
C GLY A 236 27.35 -19.06 16.63
N GLU A 237 28.44 -18.40 16.23
CA GLU A 237 29.47 -17.81 17.08
C GLU A 237 30.01 -16.52 16.43
N LEU A 238 30.61 -15.65 17.23
CA LEU A 238 31.27 -14.45 16.73
C LEU A 238 32.79 -14.63 16.78
N ASP A 239 33.48 -14.26 15.71
CA ASP A 239 34.92 -14.03 15.75
C ASP A 239 35.27 -12.71 16.46
N GLN A 240 36.56 -12.42 16.65
CA GLN A 240 37.01 -11.20 17.33
C GLN A 240 36.59 -9.91 16.61
N ALA A 241 36.63 -9.88 15.27
CA ALA A 241 36.27 -8.69 14.50
C ALA A 241 34.76 -8.45 14.52
N GLN A 242 33.97 -9.50 14.35
CA GLN A 242 32.52 -9.50 14.44
C GLN A 242 32.05 -9.08 15.84
N ALA A 243 32.67 -9.62 16.89
CA ALA A 243 32.37 -9.23 18.26
C ALA A 243 32.76 -7.77 18.55
N ALA A 244 33.85 -7.25 17.98
CA ALA A 244 34.18 -5.83 18.11
C ALA A 244 33.12 -4.93 17.44
N HIS A 245 32.61 -5.31 16.27
CA HIS A 245 31.47 -4.61 15.63
C HIS A 245 30.22 -4.70 16.52
N ALA A 246 29.90 -5.89 17.03
CA ALA A 246 28.76 -6.12 17.92
C ALA A 246 28.82 -5.21 19.15
N LEU A 247 29.96 -5.14 19.84
CA LEU A 247 30.18 -4.25 20.99
C LEU A 247 29.96 -2.78 20.64
N GLY A 248 30.44 -2.33 19.47
CA GLY A 248 30.22 -0.97 18.98
C GLY A 248 28.74 -0.64 18.80
N LEU A 249 27.96 -1.56 18.21
CA LEU A 249 26.52 -1.39 18.02
C LEU A 249 25.77 -1.45 19.36
N LEU A 250 26.03 -2.48 20.17
CA LEU A 250 25.38 -2.71 21.46
C LEU A 250 25.61 -1.56 22.44
N HIS A 251 26.79 -0.95 22.42
CA HIS A 251 27.09 0.21 23.28
C HIS A 251 26.13 1.39 23.01
N GLY A 252 25.68 1.58 21.77
CA GLY A 252 24.66 2.58 21.41
C GLY A 252 23.25 2.23 21.90
N HIS A 253 22.97 0.94 22.09
CA HIS A 253 21.67 0.40 22.49
C HIS A 253 21.61 -0.06 23.96
N ARG A 254 22.70 0.10 24.71
CA ARG A 254 22.89 -0.50 26.05
C ARG A 254 21.78 -0.21 27.06
N ARG A 255 21.04 0.90 26.93
CA ARG A 255 19.92 1.24 27.83
C ARG A 255 18.77 0.22 27.78
N GLN A 256 18.67 -0.55 26.70
CA GLN A 256 17.66 -1.57 26.47
C GLN A 256 18.09 -2.98 26.95
N LEU A 257 19.35 -3.15 27.34
CA LEU A 257 19.97 -4.44 27.62
C LEU A 257 20.03 -4.71 29.14
N PRO A 258 20.12 -5.98 29.58
CA PRO A 258 20.31 -6.34 30.99
C PRO A 258 21.57 -5.73 31.63
N ASP A 259 21.50 -5.38 32.91
CA ASP A 259 22.56 -4.67 33.62
C ASP A 259 23.80 -5.55 33.88
N GLU A 260 23.61 -6.84 34.17
CA GLU A 260 24.74 -7.75 34.39
C GLU A 260 25.60 -7.89 33.13
N LEU A 261 24.96 -8.08 31.97
CA LEU A 261 25.64 -8.21 30.68
C LEU A 261 26.28 -6.88 30.23
N CYS A 262 25.65 -5.74 30.52
CA CYS A 262 26.29 -4.44 30.27
C CYS A 262 27.54 -4.23 31.12
N THR A 263 27.50 -4.65 32.39
CA THR A 263 28.65 -4.56 33.29
C THR A 263 29.78 -5.47 32.80
N LEU A 264 29.46 -6.69 32.37
CA LEU A 264 30.43 -7.61 31.77
C LEU A 264 31.08 -7.02 30.51
N LEU A 265 30.29 -6.52 29.56
CA LEU A 265 30.80 -6.07 28.27
C LEU A 265 31.49 -4.69 28.34
N PHE A 266 30.92 -3.74 29.09
CA PHE A 266 31.29 -2.32 29.08
C PHE A 266 31.84 -1.81 30.41
N GLY A 267 31.94 -2.66 31.44
CA GLY A 267 32.45 -2.31 32.76
C GLY A 267 31.50 -1.50 33.63
N SER A 268 30.28 -1.19 33.16
CA SER A 268 29.28 -0.46 33.94
C SER A 268 27.86 -0.69 33.44
N ALA A 269 26.89 -0.59 34.35
CA ALA A 269 25.48 -0.58 34.02
C ALA A 269 25.08 0.76 33.38
N PRO A 270 24.13 0.77 32.41
CA PRO A 270 23.69 1.98 31.75
C PRO A 270 22.87 2.88 32.71
N THR A 271 23.17 4.18 32.72
CA THR A 271 22.30 5.15 33.41
C THR A 271 20.97 5.28 32.65
N ARG A 272 19.91 4.68 33.20
CA ARG A 272 18.54 4.86 32.72
C ARG A 272 17.93 6.06 33.43
N ARG A 273 17.52 7.10 32.71
CA ARG A 273 16.67 8.15 33.31
C ARG A 273 15.38 7.47 33.76
N ARG A 274 15.13 7.42 35.08
CA ARG A 274 13.83 7.04 35.63
C ARG A 274 12.80 7.94 34.96
N ARG A 275 11.92 7.37 34.15
CA ARG A 275 10.73 8.09 33.70
C ARG A 275 9.93 8.33 34.97
N SER A 276 9.66 9.59 35.32
CA SER A 276 8.78 9.91 36.44
C SER A 276 7.49 9.09 36.25
N ALA A 277 7.05 8.39 37.29
CA ALA A 277 5.75 7.73 37.26
C ALA A 277 4.70 8.78 36.84
N PRO A 278 3.71 8.44 35.99
CA PRO A 278 2.65 9.38 35.67
C PRO A 278 2.00 9.83 36.99
N SER A 279 1.96 11.14 37.22
CA SER A 279 1.52 11.75 38.49
C SER A 279 0.00 11.67 38.72
N ASP A 280 -0.73 10.95 37.87
CA ASP A 280 -2.19 10.98 37.84
C ASP A 280 -2.75 9.59 38.15
N ALA A 281 -2.39 9.04 39.31
CA ALA A 281 -3.27 8.10 39.99
C ALA A 281 -4.11 8.94 40.96
N PRO A 282 -5.42 9.13 40.74
CA PRO A 282 -6.27 9.81 41.69
C PRO A 282 -6.18 9.04 43.02
N SER A 283 -5.76 9.73 44.08
CA SER A 283 -5.87 9.22 45.43
C SER A 283 -7.34 8.90 45.68
N LEU A 284 -7.70 7.63 45.76
CA LEU A 284 -8.98 7.22 46.35
C LEU A 284 -8.91 7.60 47.83
N GLY A 285 -9.37 8.81 48.12
CA GLY A 285 -9.66 9.26 49.47
C GLY A 285 -10.76 8.38 50.05
N LEU A 286 -10.42 7.73 51.16
CA LEU A 286 -11.36 7.13 52.10
C LEU A 286 -12.14 8.23 52.84
#